data_AF-A0A545B0G4-F1
#
_entry.id   AF-A0A545B0G4-F1
#
_cell.length_a   1.000
_cell.length_b   1.000
_cell.length_c   1.000
_cell.angle_alpha   90.00
_cell.angle_beta   90.00
_cell.angle_gamma   90.00
#
_symmetry.space_group_name_H-M   'P 1'
#
loop_
_entity.id
_entity.type
_entity.pdbx_description
1 polymer ?
#
loop_
_entity_poly.entity_id
_entity_poly.type
_entity_poly.pdbx_seq_one_letter_code
_entity_poly.pdbx_strand_id
1 'polypeptide(L)'
;MKLLFEASERVAAPITRVQPLLDEGWALDAFLGRGGPTAYQYIDVDHRDGVVGFQGHWWYRGELSAAPENGTTLLTYRVYNIAPRLAWAVPLANKMFIGYDKQVRSSAAGLARAIEQHLT
;
A
#
# COMPACT_ATOMS: atom_id res chain seq x y z
N MET A 1 13.64 9.64 -2.70
CA MET A 1 12.81 8.42 -2.54
C MET A 1 13.00 7.54 -3.77
N LYS A 2 13.30 6.24 -3.61
CA LYS A 2 13.51 5.31 -4.74
C LYS A 2 12.43 4.23 -4.73
N LEU A 3 11.70 4.05 -5.83
CA LEU A 3 10.74 2.96 -5.97
C LEU A 3 11.48 1.62 -5.95
N LEU A 4 11.02 0.70 -5.10
CA LEU A 4 11.53 -0.66 -5.02
C LEU A 4 10.58 -1.65 -5.69
N PHE A 5 9.30 -1.57 -5.34
CA PHE A 5 8.27 -2.50 -5.81
C PHE A 5 6.98 -1.75 -6.08
N GLU A 6 6.22 -2.22 -7.05
CA GLU A 6 4.89 -1.73 -7.37
C GLU A 6 4.02 -2.93 -7.75
N ALA A 7 2.78 -2.95 -7.25
CA ALA A 7 1.75 -3.83 -7.73
C ALA A 7 0.45 -3.06 -7.89
N SER A 8 -0.23 -3.31 -9.01
CA SER A 8 -1.53 -2.73 -9.30
C SER A 8 -2.55 -3.84 -9.47
N GLU A 9 -3.73 -3.63 -8.91
CA GLU A 9 -4.84 -4.57 -8.94
C GLU A 9 -6.13 -3.81 -9.24
N ARG A 10 -7.01 -4.45 -10.00
CA ARG A 10 -8.32 -3.88 -10.35
C ARG A 10 -9.31 -4.16 -9.24
N VAL A 11 -10.06 -3.13 -8.87
CA VAL A 11 -11.22 -3.22 -7.98
C VAL A 11 -12.47 -3.03 -8.83
N ALA A 12 -13.41 -3.98 -8.78
CA ALA A 12 -14.67 -3.97 -9.51
C ALA A 12 -15.70 -2.96 -8.94
N ALA A 13 -15.25 -1.73 -8.65
CA ALA A 13 -16.07 -0.62 -8.18
C ALA A 13 -15.55 0.71 -8.74
N PRO A 14 -16.43 1.71 -8.96
CA PRO A 14 -16.02 3.03 -9.44
C PRO A 14 -15.21 3.80 -8.38
N ILE A 15 -14.34 4.70 -8.85
CA ILE A 15 -13.45 5.50 -7.97
C ILE A 15 -14.22 6.29 -6.91
N THR A 16 -15.44 6.72 -7.21
CA THR A 16 -16.32 7.45 -6.28
C THR A 16 -16.71 6.65 -5.04
N ARG A 17 -16.60 5.32 -5.08
CA ARG A 17 -16.86 4.41 -3.95
C ARG A 17 -15.56 3.98 -3.27
N VAL A 18 -14.45 3.92 -4.01
CA VAL A 18 -13.16 3.45 -3.50
C VAL A 18 -12.37 4.57 -2.84
N GLN A 19 -12.39 5.78 -3.41
CA GLN A 19 -11.60 6.91 -2.93
C GLN A 19 -11.92 7.32 -1.48
N PRO A 20 -13.19 7.41 -1.05
CA PRO A 20 -13.50 7.68 0.35
C PRO A 20 -12.88 6.66 1.31
N LEU A 21 -12.76 5.39 0.91
CA LEU A 21 -12.13 4.37 1.74
C LEU A 21 -10.63 4.61 1.94
N LEU A 22 -9.94 5.23 0.97
CA LEU A 22 -8.53 5.64 1.13
C LEU A 22 -8.45 6.89 2.00
N ASP A 23 -9.29 7.89 1.72
CA ASP A 23 -9.25 9.20 2.35
C ASP A 23 -9.64 9.12 3.83
N GLU A 24 -10.62 8.29 4.18
CA GLU A 24 -11.10 8.06 5.56
C GLU A 24 -10.22 7.06 6.34
N GLY A 25 -9.17 6.51 5.72
CA GLY A 25 -8.23 5.60 6.37
C GLY A 25 -8.67 4.14 6.46
N TRP A 26 -9.91 3.79 6.09
CA TRP A 26 -10.40 2.41 6.12
C TRP A 26 -9.51 1.45 5.31
N ALA A 27 -9.07 1.86 4.12
CA ALA A 27 -8.25 1.03 3.24
C ALA A 27 -6.85 0.80 3.85
N LEU A 28 -6.30 1.81 4.50
CA LEU A 28 -5.06 1.67 5.27
C LEU A 28 -5.27 0.69 6.42
N ASP A 29 -6.41 0.78 7.10
CA ASP A 29 -6.70 -0.10 8.22
C ASP A 29 -6.89 -1.56 7.81
N ALA A 30 -7.61 -1.79 6.71
CA ALA A 30 -7.76 -3.11 6.11
C ALA A 30 -6.42 -3.68 5.61
N PHE A 31 -5.51 -2.81 5.15
CA PHE A 31 -4.18 -3.19 4.69
C PHE A 31 -3.26 -3.57 5.84
N LEU A 32 -3.18 -2.73 6.88
CA LEU A 32 -2.29 -2.90 8.03
C LEU A 32 -2.84 -3.83 9.09
N GLY A 33 -4.17 -3.87 9.28
CA GLY A 33 -4.87 -4.70 10.25
C GLY A 33 -4.69 -6.21 10.00
N ARG A 34 -4.35 -6.62 8.77
CA ARG A 34 -3.88 -8.00 8.49
C ARG A 34 -2.53 -8.32 9.14
N GLY A 35 -1.74 -7.31 9.51
CA GLY A 35 -0.44 -7.43 10.20
C GLY A 35 -0.52 -7.37 11.72
N GLY A 36 -1.70 -7.11 12.30
CA GLY A 36 -1.93 -7.04 13.76
C GLY A 36 -1.85 -5.63 14.36
N PRO A 37 -2.30 -5.45 15.61
CA PRO A 37 -2.50 -4.13 16.25
C PRO A 37 -1.22 -3.31 16.49
N THR A 38 -0.03 -3.90 16.31
CA THR A 38 1.26 -3.22 16.46
C THR A 38 1.73 -2.50 15.21
N ALA A 39 1.11 -2.74 14.04
CA ALA A 39 1.51 -2.12 12.78
C ALA A 39 1.39 -0.59 12.80
N TYR A 40 0.42 -0.05 13.55
CA TYR A 40 0.21 1.40 13.68
C TYR A 40 1.24 2.10 14.58
N GLN A 41 1.87 1.39 15.52
CA GLN A 41 2.70 2.02 16.55
C GLN A 41 4.04 2.57 16.02
N TYR A 42 4.41 2.21 14.79
CA TYR A 42 5.70 2.56 14.20
C TYR A 42 5.57 3.20 12.81
N ILE A 43 4.38 3.70 12.47
CA ILE A 43 4.15 4.34 11.17
C ILE A 43 3.71 5.79 11.29
N ASP A 44 4.25 6.62 10.41
CA ASP A 44 3.76 7.96 10.14
C ASP A 44 2.84 7.91 8.91
N VAL A 45 1.67 8.53 8.96
CA VAL A 45 0.63 8.45 7.92
C VAL A 45 0.40 9.84 7.30
N ASP A 46 0.46 9.91 5.98
CA ASP A 46 0.25 11.13 5.19
C ASP A 46 -0.89 10.88 4.19
N HIS A 47 -1.94 11.69 4.29
CA HIS A 47 -3.08 11.66 3.37
C HIS A 47 -2.95 12.80 2.38
N ARG A 48 -2.96 12.46 1.09
CA ARG A 48 -3.09 13.39 -0.04
C ARG A 48 -4.25 12.92 -0.90
N ASP A 49 -4.86 13.80 -1.69
CA ASP A 49 -6.00 13.42 -2.52
C ASP A 49 -5.73 12.14 -3.33
N GLY A 50 -6.44 11.05 -2.98
CA GLY A 50 -6.35 9.76 -3.66
C GLY A 50 -5.09 8.94 -3.37
N VAL A 51 -4.27 9.35 -2.41
CA VAL A 51 -3.06 8.66 -1.97
C VAL A 51 -2.94 8.65 -0.45
N VAL A 52 -2.83 7.46 0.14
CA VAL A 52 -2.43 7.30 1.54
C VAL A 52 -1.02 6.72 1.60
N GLY A 53 -0.11 7.48 2.19
CA GLY A 53 1.27 7.07 2.44
C GLY A 53 1.45 6.68 3.90
N PHE A 54 2.22 5.63 4.15
CA PHE A 54 2.61 5.23 5.49
C PHE A 54 4.10 4.88 5.53
N GLN A 55 4.82 5.45 6.48
CA GLN A 55 6.25 5.33 6.61
C GLN A 55 6.59 4.56 7.87
N GLY A 56 7.31 3.46 7.75
CA GLY A 56 7.77 2.66 8.88
C GLY A 56 9.27 2.48 8.85
N HIS A 57 9.89 2.28 10.02
CA HIS A 57 11.34 2.15 10.14
C HIS A 57 12.11 3.33 9.48
N TRP A 58 13.43 3.19 9.37
CA TRP A 58 14.32 4.24 8.86
C TRP A 58 14.45 4.25 7.32
N TRP A 59 13.82 3.29 6.64
CA TRP A 59 14.02 3.05 5.20
C TRP A 59 12.73 2.87 4.39
N TYR A 60 11.60 2.51 5.02
CA TYR A 60 10.42 2.01 4.32
C TYR A 60 9.32 3.07 4.24
N ARG A 61 8.78 3.25 3.04
CA ARG A 61 7.52 3.99 2.81
C ARG A 61 6.63 3.20 1.87
N GLY A 62 5.45 2.83 2.34
CA GLY A 62 4.36 2.29 1.54
C GLY A 62 3.44 3.42 1.07
N GLU A 63 2.97 3.36 -0.17
CA GLU A 63 1.93 4.27 -0.66
C GLU A 63 0.84 3.45 -1.36
N LEU A 64 -0.42 3.72 -1.00
CA LEU A 64 -1.59 3.22 -1.69
C LEU A 64 -2.21 4.37 -2.46
N SER A 65 -2.49 4.16 -3.75
CA SER A 65 -3.18 5.14 -4.59
C SER A 65 -4.34 4.48 -5.34
N ALA A 66 -5.41 5.22 -5.58
CA ALA A 66 -6.52 4.79 -6.41
C ALA A 66 -6.67 5.71 -7.63
N ALA A 67 -6.91 5.12 -8.80
CA ALA A 67 -7.16 5.86 -10.03
C ALA A 67 -8.35 5.26 -10.81
N PRO A 68 -9.16 6.07 -11.51
CA PRO A 68 -10.25 5.54 -12.33
C PRO A 68 -9.72 4.73 -13.53
N GLU A 69 -10.34 3.58 -13.81
CA GLU A 69 -10.07 2.73 -14.98
C GLU A 69 -11.38 2.19 -15.57
N ASN A 70 -11.90 2.79 -16.64
CA ASN A 70 -13.05 2.29 -17.42
C ASN A 70 -14.25 1.78 -16.58
N GLY A 71 -14.72 2.57 -15.62
CA GLY A 71 -15.84 2.21 -14.72
C GLY A 71 -15.45 1.35 -13.52
N THR A 72 -14.18 0.93 -13.46
CA THR A 72 -13.53 0.27 -12.32
C THR A 72 -12.49 1.20 -11.71
N THR A 73 -11.78 0.72 -10.68
CA THR A 73 -10.69 1.45 -10.03
C THR A 73 -9.41 0.64 -10.11
N LEU A 74 -8.32 1.28 -10.54
CA LEU A 74 -6.97 0.73 -10.43
C LEU A 74 -6.38 1.13 -9.08
N LEU A 75 -6.22 0.14 -8.21
CA LEU A 75 -5.57 0.29 -6.91
C LEU A 75 -4.08 -0.04 -7.09
N THR A 76 -3.19 0.86 -6.72
CA THR A 76 -1.75 0.64 -6.79
C THR A 76 -1.12 0.72 -5.42
N TYR A 77 -0.31 -0.28 -5.08
CA TYR A 77 0.54 -0.30 -3.90
C TYR A 77 2.01 -0.16 -4.32
N ARG A 78 2.69 0.86 -3.78
CA ARG A 78 4.10 1.16 -4.03
C ARG A 78 4.91 1.05 -2.77
N VAL A 79 6.09 0.46 -2.88
CA VAL A 79 7.08 0.39 -1.82
C VAL A 79 8.30 1.20 -2.23
N TYR A 80 8.64 2.16 -1.40
CA TYR A 80 9.77 3.05 -1.60
C TYR A 80 10.85 2.85 -0.55
N ASN A 81 12.10 3.04 -0.98
CA ASN A 81 13.23 3.27 -0.11
C ASN A 81 13.41 4.77 0.14
N ILE A 82 13.35 5.15 1.41
CA ILE A 82 13.57 6.51 1.91
C ILE A 82 14.84 6.63 2.76
N ALA A 83 15.65 5.57 2.86
CA ALA A 83 16.86 5.57 3.67
C ALA A 83 17.83 6.70 3.25
N PRO A 84 18.26 7.58 4.18
CA PRO A 84 19.15 8.69 3.86
C PRO A 84 20.61 8.24 3.64
N ARG A 85 21.01 7.11 4.23
CA ARG A 85 22.34 6.49 4.09
C ARG A 85 22.19 4.98 4.05
N LEU A 86 23.16 4.25 3.49
CA LEU A 86 23.15 2.78 3.43
C LEU A 86 21.88 2.17 2.78
N ALA A 87 21.26 2.87 1.84
CA ALA A 87 20.06 2.39 1.13
C ALA A 87 20.28 1.04 0.43
N TRP A 88 21.52 0.68 0.11
CA TRP A 88 21.91 -0.61 -0.46
C TRP A 88 21.79 -1.78 0.55
N ALA A 89 21.89 -1.51 1.85
CA ALA A 89 21.82 -2.54 2.89
C ALA A 89 20.37 -2.97 3.16
N VAL A 90 19.40 -2.16 2.74
CA VAL A 90 17.97 -2.38 2.99
C VAL A 90 17.44 -3.66 2.34
N PRO A 91 17.64 -3.91 1.03
CA PRO A 91 17.18 -5.16 0.42
C PRO A 91 17.84 -6.40 1.04
N LEU A 92 19.09 -6.27 1.49
CA LEU A 92 19.86 -7.36 2.09
C LEU A 92 19.39 -7.68 3.52
N ALA A 93 19.28 -6.66 4.38
CA ALA A 93 18.85 -6.81 5.76
C ALA A 93 17.42 -7.36 5.87
N ASN A 94 16.54 -6.98 4.93
CA ASN A 94 15.14 -7.40 4.93
C ASN A 94 14.87 -8.61 4.00
N LYS A 95 15.92 -9.23 3.43
CA LYS A 95 15.82 -10.38 2.51
C LYS A 95 14.82 -10.15 1.37
N MET A 96 14.72 -8.92 0.86
CA MET A 96 13.73 -8.53 -0.16
C MET A 96 13.88 -9.27 -1.49
N PHE A 97 15.07 -9.82 -1.74
CA PHE A 97 15.36 -10.63 -2.91
C PHE A 97 14.61 -11.97 -2.93
N ILE A 98 13.98 -12.36 -1.81
CA ILE A 98 13.29 -13.64 -1.65
C ILE A 98 11.78 -13.40 -1.61
N GLY A 99 11.15 -13.37 -2.79
CA GLY A 99 9.69 -13.41 -2.89
C GLY A 99 8.94 -12.15 -2.44
N TYR A 100 9.64 -11.05 -2.14
CA TYR A 100 9.01 -9.81 -1.70
C TYR A 100 8.10 -9.20 -2.77
N ASP A 101 8.46 -9.30 -4.06
CA ASP A 101 7.59 -8.90 -5.17
C ASP A 101 6.24 -9.65 -5.15
N LYS A 102 6.30 -10.97 -4.95
CA LYS A 102 5.10 -11.81 -4.82
C LYS A 102 4.27 -11.41 -3.59
N GLN A 103 4.93 -11.06 -2.49
CA GLN A 103 4.27 -10.55 -1.29
C GLN A 103 3.57 -9.21 -1.56
N VAL A 104 4.25 -8.25 -2.21
CA VAL A 104 3.69 -6.93 -2.57
C VAL A 104 2.45 -7.10 -3.45
N ARG A 105 2.52 -7.95 -4.48
CA ARG A 105 1.37 -8.30 -5.33
C ARG A 105 0.24 -8.96 -4.55
N SER A 106 0.56 -9.92 -3.68
CA SER A 106 -0.43 -10.58 -2.84
C SER A 106 -1.12 -9.62 -1.87
N SER A 107 -0.41 -8.61 -1.36
CA SER A 107 -0.98 -7.59 -0.48
C SER A 107 -1.91 -6.66 -1.26
N ALA A 108 -1.53 -6.20 -2.45
CA ALA A 108 -2.39 -5.41 -3.33
C ALA A 108 -3.68 -6.19 -3.69
N ALA A 109 -3.55 -7.46 -4.08
CA ALA A 109 -4.69 -8.30 -4.43
C ALA A 109 -5.58 -8.60 -3.21
N GLY A 110 -4.95 -8.74 -2.04
CA GLY A 110 -5.64 -8.87 -0.78
C GLY A 110 -6.51 -7.65 -0.47
N LEU A 111 -5.96 -6.45 -0.62
CA LEU A 111 -6.68 -5.21 -0.35
C LEU A 111 -7.82 -4.97 -1.36
N ALA A 112 -7.56 -5.19 -2.65
CA ALA A 112 -8.59 -5.09 -3.68
C ALA A 112 -9.82 -5.93 -3.34
N ARG A 113 -9.60 -7.20 -2.96
CA ARG A 113 -10.69 -8.09 -2.51
C ARG A 113 -11.40 -7.61 -1.25
N ALA A 114 -10.67 -7.04 -0.30
CA ALA A 114 -11.28 -6.52 0.93
C ALA A 114 -12.21 -5.33 0.61
N ILE A 115 -11.78 -4.44 -0.28
CA ILE A 115 -12.60 -3.31 -0.75
C ILE A 115 -13.87 -3.83 -1.43
N GLU A 116 -13.75 -4.78 -2.36
CA GLU A 116 -14.91 -5.36 -3.06
C GLU A 116 -15.91 -6.00 -2.08
N GLN A 117 -15.40 -6.75 -1.10
CA GLN A 117 -16.22 -7.38 -0.05
C GLN A 117 -16.89 -6.36 0.86
N HIS A 118 -16.26 -5.22 1.14
CA HIS A 118 -16.80 -4.17 1.99
C HIS A 118 -17.88 -3.33 1.27
N LEU A 119 -17.80 -3.24 -0.06
CA LEU A 119 -18.74 -2.47 -0.88
C LEU A 119 -19.98 -3.26 -1.34
N THR A 120 -20.00 -4.57 -1.11
CA THR A 120 -21.12 -5.48 -1.40
C THR A 120 -22.12 -5.45 -0.26
#